data_AF-A0A410WXQ1-F1
#
_entry.id   AF-A0A410WXQ1-F1
#
_cell.length_a   1.000
_cell.length_b   1.000
_cell.length_c   1.000
_cell.angle_alpha   90.00
_cell.angle_beta   90.00
_cell.angle_gamma   90.00
#
_symmetry.space_group_name_H-M   'P 1'
#
loop_
_entity.id
_entity.type
_entity.pdbx_description
1 polymer ?
#
loop_
_entity_poly.entity_id
_entity_poly.type
_entity_poly.pdbx_seq_one_letter_code
_entity_poly.pdbx_strand_id
1 'polypeptide(L)'
;MNAGNRTFSLILSLCLLLMLVPAQGYAANAKFSVPASAVTASKHDGNLPANTVDGNLSTRWSANGDGEWIRFDLGSLRKVAYIKVAFLNGDTRTSTFDIQTSADNVTYTNVKTNVTSSLSAQLQTFDFTDVSSVRYVKLVGHGNSVNLWNSYTEVEIYGEDGSQGGIPVSTSEGLAAALKTASAGQTIVLADGNYTVSGNNPSILIENRNGTEASPITIKAANRGKAVITGSTTFEVKKSSYVTIEGLKFANSADKGVLLNGSHHIRLTRNQFALPARGVDTIWLQVSGANSHHNQIDRNDFGNKTDTNPLIAYEGDGQGNISQHDVIEYNYFHDVGPWVDNGKETIRLGLSKISLSDGFNKIQYNLFENTDGEPEIVSVKSSNNTVRYNTFKTSKGGLTSRHGHNNSFYGNFFLGDGVKSEQAGIRIYGNDHKIYNNYMENLTNSAIILDNGNYDGGTGGYPSNPSKDDLKAQWRIYRAQVVNNTIVNSTTGIVVGSGKAFTPVDSRVANNIVKNSSGILYNEAAATNTVFEGNIGFGGTVTNKGRTSAEIWNKNPLLTVVQGLQKLSASSPAINYAKGSYPFVQEDMDGETRSVNDAGADERSSASSFTNHPLTQAEVGPDAP
;
A
#
# COMPACT_ATOMS: atom_id res chain seq x y z
N MET A 1 28.83 -80.27 -19.86
CA MET A 1 28.90 -79.82 -21.26
C MET A 1 29.02 -78.30 -21.24
N ASN A 2 30.13 -77.80 -21.82
CA ASN A 2 30.48 -76.45 -22.28
C ASN A 2 29.81 -75.22 -21.64
N ALA A 3 30.49 -74.13 -21.30
CA ALA A 3 31.89 -73.72 -21.38
C ALA A 3 31.99 -72.45 -20.49
N GLY A 4 33.13 -72.18 -19.86
CA GLY A 4 33.91 -71.03 -20.32
C GLY A 4 34.05 -69.91 -19.28
N ASN A 5 35.06 -70.05 -18.42
CA ASN A 5 36.13 -69.07 -18.20
C ASN A 5 35.78 -67.57 -17.98
N ARG A 6 36.02 -67.07 -16.76
CA ARG A 6 37.05 -66.06 -16.38
C ARG A 6 36.60 -65.07 -15.29
N THR A 7 37.40 -65.07 -14.24
CA THR A 7 37.58 -64.11 -13.13
C THR A 7 37.84 -62.66 -13.57
N PHE A 8 37.29 -61.67 -12.84
CA PHE A 8 38.01 -60.73 -11.95
C PHE A 8 37.05 -59.69 -11.32
N SER A 9 37.24 -59.45 -10.01
CA SER A 9 37.21 -58.17 -9.23
C SER A 9 36.29 -57.01 -9.64
N LEU A 10 35.76 -56.14 -8.78
CA LEU A 10 35.69 -55.88 -7.33
C LEU A 10 34.91 -54.53 -7.24
N ILE A 11 34.46 -54.14 -6.05
CA ILE A 11 34.19 -52.74 -5.58
C ILE A 11 32.73 -52.27 -5.57
N LEU A 12 32.18 -52.36 -4.34
CA LEU A 12 31.68 -51.26 -3.50
C LEU A 12 30.70 -50.25 -4.11
N SER A 13 29.43 -50.41 -3.74
CA SER A 13 28.37 -49.40 -3.87
C SER A 13 28.64 -48.17 -2.99
N LEU A 14 28.76 -47.00 -3.61
CA LEU A 14 28.63 -45.70 -2.95
C LEU A 14 27.46 -44.95 -3.60
N CYS A 15 26.40 -44.72 -2.81
CA CYS A 15 25.23 -43.95 -3.22
C CYS A 15 25.62 -42.49 -3.48
N LEU A 16 25.41 -42.01 -4.71
CA LEU A 16 25.54 -40.59 -5.06
C LEU A 16 24.16 -39.93 -5.05
N LEU A 17 24.01 -38.97 -4.12
CA LEU A 17 22.89 -38.06 -3.96
C LEU A 17 22.88 -37.06 -5.14
N LEU A 18 21.90 -37.16 -6.04
CA LEU A 18 21.66 -36.13 -7.07
C LEU A 18 20.88 -34.97 -6.43
N MET A 19 21.55 -33.86 -6.17
CA MET A 19 20.92 -32.59 -5.83
C MET A 19 20.13 -32.09 -7.03
N LEU A 20 18.81 -32.03 -6.91
CA LEU A 20 17.96 -31.26 -7.80
C LEU A 20 18.19 -29.77 -7.51
N VAL A 21 19.05 -29.15 -8.31
CA VAL A 21 19.07 -27.69 -8.48
C VAL A 21 17.81 -27.33 -9.27
N PRO A 22 16.92 -26.44 -8.79
CA PRO A 22 15.83 -25.96 -9.62
C PRO A 22 16.44 -25.19 -10.81
N ALA A 23 16.23 -25.70 -12.02
CA ALA A 23 16.52 -24.98 -13.24
C ALA A 23 15.68 -23.68 -13.22
N GLN A 24 16.36 -22.53 -13.20
CA GLN A 24 15.72 -21.25 -13.51
C GLN A 24 15.08 -21.38 -14.90
N GLY A 25 13.74 -21.36 -14.96
CA GLY A 25 13.05 -21.26 -16.24
C GLY A 25 13.28 -19.87 -16.80
N TYR A 26 14.17 -19.74 -17.80
CA TYR A 26 14.23 -18.55 -18.63
C TYR A 26 12.90 -18.42 -19.40
N ALA A 27 12.32 -17.23 -19.41
CA ALA A 27 11.14 -16.93 -20.22
C ALA A 27 11.47 -17.18 -21.71
N ALA A 28 10.56 -17.80 -22.45
CA ALA A 28 10.75 -18.02 -23.88
C ALA A 28 10.65 -16.69 -24.66
N ASN A 29 11.50 -16.50 -25.68
CA ASN A 29 11.46 -15.34 -26.57
C ASN A 29 10.09 -15.20 -27.28
N ALA A 30 9.48 -14.01 -27.25
CA ALA A 30 8.20 -13.67 -27.86
C ALA A 30 8.35 -12.63 -28.99
N LYS A 31 7.38 -12.57 -29.91
CA LYS A 31 7.32 -11.55 -30.99
C LYS A 31 6.94 -10.20 -30.39
N PHE A 32 7.74 -9.17 -30.66
CA PHE A 32 7.38 -7.79 -30.28
C PHE A 32 6.30 -7.22 -31.20
N SER A 33 5.35 -6.50 -30.59
CA SER A 33 4.37 -5.70 -31.33
C SER A 33 4.99 -4.35 -31.70
N VAL A 34 5.24 -4.14 -33.00
CA VAL A 34 5.78 -2.88 -33.55
C VAL A 34 4.69 -2.22 -34.38
N PRO A 35 4.15 -1.05 -33.98
CA PRO A 35 3.11 -0.39 -34.74
C PRO A 35 3.67 0.17 -36.04
N ALA A 36 2.86 0.21 -37.10
CA ALA A 36 3.22 0.77 -38.42
C ALA A 36 3.84 2.17 -38.34
N SER A 37 3.37 3.01 -37.40
CA SER A 37 3.90 4.36 -37.16
C SER A 37 5.31 4.40 -36.57
N ALA A 38 5.79 3.29 -36.01
CA ALA A 38 7.13 3.16 -35.42
C ALA A 38 8.17 2.63 -36.42
N VAL A 39 7.78 2.43 -37.68
CA VAL A 39 8.68 1.98 -38.75
C VAL A 39 9.00 3.13 -39.69
N THR A 40 10.30 3.39 -39.87
CA THR A 40 10.82 4.47 -40.72
C THR A 40 11.92 3.92 -41.62
N ALA A 41 12.13 4.50 -42.79
CA ALA A 41 13.17 4.07 -43.72
C ALA A 41 13.91 5.26 -44.35
N SER A 42 15.02 4.98 -45.02
CA SER A 42 15.79 5.97 -45.79
C SER A 42 14.95 6.60 -46.91
N LYS A 43 14.19 5.78 -47.64
CA LYS A 43 13.25 6.17 -48.70
C LYS A 43 12.30 5.01 -49.04
N HIS A 44 11.38 5.22 -49.99
CA HIS A 44 10.55 4.16 -50.56
C HIS A 44 10.08 4.48 -51.99
N ASP A 45 9.73 3.46 -52.78
CA ASP A 45 9.19 3.58 -54.15
C ASP A 45 7.65 3.76 -54.23
N GLY A 46 7.02 4.02 -53.08
CA GLY A 46 5.55 4.02 -52.91
C GLY A 46 5.08 2.83 -52.08
N ASN A 47 5.92 1.81 -51.90
CA ASN A 47 5.71 0.71 -50.98
C ASN A 47 6.28 1.10 -49.59
N LEU A 48 5.39 1.47 -48.66
CA LEU A 48 5.73 2.16 -47.41
C LEU A 48 6.42 1.24 -46.37
N PRO A 49 7.25 1.78 -45.46
CA PRO A 49 7.89 1.01 -44.38
C PRO A 49 6.88 0.26 -43.50
N ALA A 50 5.72 0.86 -43.26
CA ALA A 50 4.60 0.28 -42.50
C ALA A 50 4.17 -1.12 -42.99
N ASN A 51 4.33 -1.41 -44.28
CA ASN A 51 3.96 -2.68 -44.89
C ASN A 51 4.85 -3.85 -44.43
N THR A 52 5.88 -3.62 -43.62
CA THR A 52 6.77 -4.68 -43.11
C THR A 52 6.34 -5.22 -41.75
N VAL A 53 5.26 -4.69 -41.16
CA VAL A 53 4.75 -5.09 -39.85
C VAL A 53 3.22 -5.26 -39.86
N ASP A 54 2.63 -5.40 -41.05
CA ASP A 54 1.17 -5.52 -41.24
C ASP A 54 0.70 -6.99 -41.27
N GLY A 55 1.64 -7.95 -41.22
CA GLY A 55 1.36 -9.38 -41.27
C GLY A 55 0.95 -9.89 -42.64
N ASN A 56 1.12 -9.10 -43.71
CA ASN A 56 0.71 -9.42 -45.06
C ASN A 56 1.91 -9.57 -46.01
N LEU A 57 2.29 -10.82 -46.32
CA LEU A 57 3.42 -11.10 -47.21
C LEU A 57 3.24 -10.63 -48.68
N SER A 58 2.07 -10.10 -49.05
CA SER A 58 1.80 -9.53 -50.38
C SER A 58 2.10 -8.02 -50.49
N THR A 59 2.19 -7.32 -49.36
CA THR A 59 2.66 -5.94 -49.28
C THR A 59 4.16 -5.94 -48.98
N ARG A 60 4.83 -4.79 -49.16
CA ARG A 60 6.27 -4.67 -48.90
C ARG A 60 6.69 -3.24 -48.59
N TRP A 61 7.91 -3.09 -48.09
CA TRP A 61 8.72 -1.89 -48.28
C TRP A 61 9.70 -2.10 -49.42
N SER A 62 10.07 -1.05 -50.17
CA SER A 62 11.11 -1.17 -51.21
C SER A 62 11.93 0.10 -51.44
N ALA A 63 13.25 -0.05 -51.53
CA ALA A 63 14.19 1.01 -51.88
C ALA A 63 15.34 0.49 -52.75
N ASN A 64 15.68 1.22 -53.80
CA ASN A 64 16.79 0.89 -54.70
C ASN A 64 18.08 1.58 -54.26
N GLY A 65 19.15 0.82 -54.06
CA GLY A 65 20.47 1.32 -53.71
C GLY A 65 21.19 0.43 -52.71
N ASP A 66 22.51 0.56 -52.65
CA ASP A 66 23.33 -0.02 -51.59
C ASP A 66 23.34 0.91 -50.37
N GLY A 67 23.09 0.35 -49.18
CA GLY A 67 23.03 1.09 -47.92
C GLY A 67 21.64 1.66 -47.57
N GLU A 68 20.60 1.32 -48.33
CA GLU A 68 19.23 1.71 -48.00
C GLU A 68 18.76 0.98 -46.73
N TRP A 69 18.08 1.69 -45.84
CA TRP A 69 17.78 1.16 -44.51
C TRP A 69 16.31 1.29 -44.12
N ILE A 70 15.86 0.36 -43.27
CA ILE A 70 14.58 0.41 -42.55
C ILE A 70 14.85 0.21 -41.06
N ARG A 71 14.17 0.97 -40.21
CA ARG A 71 14.34 1.03 -38.76
C ARG A 71 13.00 0.83 -38.06
N PHE A 72 13.02 0.02 -37.01
CA PHE A 72 11.89 -0.31 -36.15
C PHE A 72 12.16 0.25 -34.74
N ASP A 73 11.30 1.13 -34.23
CA ASP A 73 11.32 1.57 -32.83
C ASP A 73 10.45 0.62 -31.99
N LEU A 74 11.06 -0.06 -31.02
CA LEU A 74 10.41 -1.00 -30.10
C LEU A 74 9.63 -0.30 -28.97
N GLY A 75 9.66 1.04 -28.93
CA GLY A 75 8.99 1.91 -27.96
C GLY A 75 9.72 2.05 -26.62
N SER A 76 10.48 1.02 -26.22
CA SER A 76 11.26 0.94 -24.98
C SER A 76 12.54 0.10 -25.21
N LEU A 77 13.45 0.10 -24.22
CA LEU A 77 14.59 -0.83 -24.22
C LEU A 77 14.10 -2.25 -23.96
N ARG A 78 14.51 -3.18 -24.83
CA ARG A 78 14.17 -4.60 -24.78
C ARG A 78 15.41 -5.45 -25.02
N LYS A 79 15.35 -6.71 -24.58
CA LYS A 79 16.31 -7.74 -24.96
C LYS A 79 15.90 -8.33 -26.29
N VAL A 80 16.69 -8.15 -27.35
CA VAL A 80 16.41 -8.73 -28.68
C VAL A 80 17.29 -9.97 -28.86
N ALA A 81 16.69 -11.09 -29.27
CA ALA A 81 17.38 -12.35 -29.51
C ALA A 81 17.60 -12.60 -31.01
N TYR A 82 16.54 -12.49 -31.80
CA TYR A 82 16.59 -12.75 -33.24
C TYR A 82 15.53 -11.95 -34.00
N ILE A 83 15.65 -11.91 -35.32
CA ILE A 83 14.60 -11.39 -36.20
C ILE A 83 14.15 -12.46 -37.19
N LYS A 84 12.96 -12.29 -37.75
CA LYS A 84 12.54 -12.99 -38.95
C LYS A 84 12.26 -11.99 -40.06
N VAL A 85 12.67 -12.30 -41.28
CA VAL A 85 12.46 -11.44 -42.45
C VAL A 85 11.95 -12.26 -43.63
N ALA A 86 10.94 -11.76 -44.32
CA ALA A 86 10.48 -12.26 -45.62
C ALA A 86 10.83 -11.23 -46.71
N PHE A 87 11.17 -11.73 -47.90
CA PHE A 87 11.70 -10.92 -49.00
C PHE A 87 10.82 -11.05 -50.24
N LEU A 88 10.65 -9.96 -50.99
CA LEU A 88 9.95 -10.00 -52.27
C LEU A 88 10.71 -10.91 -53.26
N ASN A 89 9.99 -11.83 -53.91
CA ASN A 89 10.57 -12.83 -54.81
C ASN A 89 11.67 -13.67 -54.14
N GLY A 90 11.58 -13.88 -52.83
CA GLY A 90 12.58 -14.63 -52.06
C GLY A 90 12.72 -16.08 -52.52
N ASP A 91 11.74 -16.66 -53.20
CA ASP A 91 11.79 -17.98 -53.85
C ASP A 91 12.74 -18.05 -55.06
N THR A 92 13.05 -16.90 -55.67
CA THR A 92 13.89 -16.79 -56.88
C THR A 92 15.09 -15.87 -56.71
N ARG A 93 15.18 -15.10 -55.62
CA ARG A 93 16.25 -14.16 -55.33
C ARG A 93 16.74 -14.30 -53.89
N THR A 94 18.04 -14.08 -53.68
CA THR A 94 18.61 -13.90 -52.34
C THR A 94 18.85 -12.42 -52.09
N SER A 95 18.63 -11.96 -50.85
CA SER A 95 18.87 -10.57 -50.43
C SER A 95 20.05 -10.51 -49.46
N THR A 96 20.89 -9.49 -49.58
CA THR A 96 22.05 -9.26 -48.70
C THR A 96 21.83 -8.01 -47.85
N PHE A 97 22.07 -8.09 -46.54
CA PHE A 97 21.84 -6.98 -45.61
C PHE A 97 22.66 -7.11 -44.32
N ASP A 98 22.77 -6.03 -43.56
CA ASP A 98 23.25 -5.98 -42.18
C ASP A 98 22.08 -5.90 -41.20
N ILE A 99 22.29 -6.39 -39.97
CA ILE A 99 21.37 -6.19 -38.85
C ILE A 99 22.10 -5.32 -37.81
N GLN A 100 21.51 -4.17 -37.51
CA GLN A 100 22.02 -3.21 -36.54
C GLN A 100 21.05 -3.02 -35.38
N THR A 101 21.59 -2.81 -34.18
CA THR A 101 20.81 -2.46 -32.97
C THR A 101 21.31 -1.16 -32.36
N SER A 102 20.42 -0.42 -31.69
CA SER A 102 20.75 0.82 -30.96
C SER A 102 19.82 1.04 -29.77
N ALA A 103 20.35 1.66 -28.71
CA ALA A 103 19.57 2.12 -27.56
C ALA A 103 19.03 3.55 -27.75
N ASP A 104 19.69 4.37 -28.56
CA ASP A 104 19.53 5.83 -28.59
C ASP A 104 19.17 6.40 -29.98
N ASN A 105 19.17 5.56 -31.02
CA ASN A 105 19.00 5.95 -32.43
C ASN A 105 20.09 6.91 -32.95
N VAL A 106 21.24 6.97 -32.29
CA VAL A 106 22.42 7.74 -32.70
C VAL A 106 23.57 6.80 -33.00
N THR A 107 23.94 5.94 -32.03
CA THR A 107 25.01 4.96 -32.19
C THR A 107 24.42 3.59 -32.50
N TYR A 108 24.89 2.98 -33.58
CA TYR A 108 24.44 1.67 -34.03
C TYR A 108 25.60 0.66 -34.00
N THR A 109 25.29 -0.56 -33.58
CA THR A 109 26.22 -1.69 -33.58
C THR A 109 25.70 -2.75 -34.54
N ASN A 110 26.55 -3.25 -35.44
CA ASN A 110 26.22 -4.41 -36.27
C ASN A 110 26.20 -5.67 -35.39
N VAL A 111 25.04 -6.32 -35.28
CA VAL A 111 24.91 -7.66 -34.68
C VAL A 111 25.08 -8.78 -35.71
N LYS A 112 24.85 -8.46 -36.99
CA LYS A 112 25.25 -9.24 -38.16
C LYS A 112 25.64 -8.31 -39.30
N THR A 113 26.59 -8.75 -40.12
CA THR A 113 27.07 -8.01 -41.29
C THR A 113 27.06 -8.93 -42.52
N ASN A 114 26.65 -8.41 -43.68
CA ASN A 114 26.58 -9.11 -44.97
C ASN A 114 25.86 -10.47 -44.91
N VAL A 115 24.75 -10.55 -44.16
CA VAL A 115 23.92 -11.76 -44.11
C VAL A 115 23.17 -11.88 -45.44
N THR A 116 23.16 -13.09 -46.00
CA THR A 116 22.43 -13.40 -47.24
C THR A 116 21.26 -14.33 -46.93
N SER A 117 20.06 -14.00 -47.43
CA SER A 117 18.88 -14.86 -47.26
C SER A 117 19.01 -16.17 -48.04
N SER A 118 18.25 -17.19 -47.63
CA SER A 118 18.02 -18.38 -48.44
C SER A 118 16.93 -18.14 -49.48
N LEU A 119 16.80 -19.03 -50.47
CA LEU A 119 15.69 -19.02 -51.42
C LEU A 119 14.40 -19.49 -50.74
N SER A 120 13.59 -18.54 -50.27
CA SER A 120 12.27 -18.74 -49.70
C SER A 120 11.49 -17.43 -49.67
N ALA A 121 10.22 -17.47 -50.08
CA ALA A 121 9.28 -16.35 -49.92
C ALA A 121 8.67 -16.26 -48.51
N GLN A 122 8.94 -17.23 -47.63
CA GLN A 122 8.45 -17.25 -46.25
C GLN A 122 9.40 -16.52 -45.30
N LEU A 123 8.93 -16.23 -44.08
CA LEU A 123 9.75 -15.67 -43.00
C LEU A 123 10.96 -16.57 -42.70
N GLN A 124 12.16 -16.00 -42.76
CA GLN A 124 13.42 -16.67 -42.46
C GLN A 124 13.99 -16.11 -41.17
N THR A 125 14.49 -16.99 -40.28
CA THR A 125 15.04 -16.57 -38.98
C THR A 125 16.51 -16.22 -39.10
N PHE A 126 16.88 -15.03 -38.61
CA PHE A 126 18.27 -14.55 -38.52
C PHE A 126 18.62 -14.38 -37.05
N ASP A 127 19.32 -15.38 -36.52
CA ASP A 127 19.70 -15.46 -35.11
C ASP A 127 21.08 -14.85 -34.85
N PHE A 128 21.23 -14.15 -33.73
CA PHE A 128 22.45 -13.48 -33.29
C PHE A 128 22.57 -13.53 -31.77
N THR A 129 23.73 -13.15 -31.23
CA THR A 129 23.91 -13.08 -29.78
C THR A 129 22.92 -12.07 -29.19
N ASP A 130 22.08 -12.51 -28.25
CA ASP A 130 21.10 -11.67 -27.56
C ASP A 130 21.68 -10.33 -27.09
N VAL A 131 20.95 -9.24 -27.33
CA VAL A 131 21.35 -7.89 -26.93
C VAL A 131 20.33 -7.32 -25.95
N SER A 132 20.74 -7.05 -24.71
CA SER A 132 19.83 -6.71 -23.60
C SER A 132 19.21 -5.31 -23.65
N SER A 133 19.82 -4.36 -24.36
CA SER A 133 19.43 -2.93 -24.32
C SER A 133 19.20 -2.38 -25.73
N VAL A 134 18.15 -2.85 -26.39
CA VAL A 134 17.78 -2.42 -27.74
C VAL A 134 16.46 -1.67 -27.73
N ARG A 135 16.44 -0.45 -28.26
CA ARG A 135 15.19 0.25 -28.60
C ARG A 135 14.96 0.28 -30.11
N TYR A 136 16.03 0.32 -30.90
CA TYR A 136 15.94 0.42 -32.34
C TYR A 136 16.64 -0.76 -33.00
N VAL A 137 15.94 -1.45 -33.90
CA VAL A 137 16.52 -2.43 -34.82
C VAL A 137 16.52 -1.80 -36.21
N LYS A 138 17.63 -1.91 -36.94
CA LYS A 138 17.78 -1.37 -38.30
C LYS A 138 18.37 -2.42 -39.22
N LEU A 139 17.74 -2.60 -40.38
CA LEU A 139 18.27 -3.42 -41.47
C LEU A 139 18.88 -2.49 -42.52
N VAL A 140 20.13 -2.74 -42.89
CA VAL A 140 20.83 -1.98 -43.96
C VAL A 140 21.00 -2.91 -45.15
N GLY A 141 20.30 -2.64 -46.23
CA GLY A 141 20.25 -3.52 -47.40
C GLY A 141 21.36 -3.24 -48.42
N HIS A 142 21.88 -4.31 -49.01
CA HIS A 142 22.94 -4.33 -50.03
C HIS A 142 22.45 -4.88 -51.38
N GLY A 143 21.13 -4.87 -51.60
CA GLY A 143 20.48 -5.39 -52.81
C GLY A 143 20.14 -6.88 -52.73
N ASN A 144 19.95 -7.46 -53.91
CA ASN A 144 19.64 -8.88 -54.10
C ASN A 144 20.48 -9.48 -55.24
N SER A 145 20.35 -10.79 -55.46
CA SER A 145 21.10 -11.55 -56.47
C SER A 145 20.91 -11.09 -57.92
N VAL A 146 19.97 -10.19 -58.20
CA VAL A 146 19.67 -9.67 -59.55
C VAL A 146 19.99 -8.19 -59.70
N ASN A 147 19.79 -7.38 -58.66
CA ASN A 147 19.95 -5.92 -58.71
C ASN A 147 20.02 -5.29 -57.30
N LEU A 148 20.12 -3.96 -57.23
CA LEU A 148 20.26 -3.20 -55.97
C LEU A 148 18.95 -2.90 -55.23
N TRP A 149 17.84 -3.57 -55.56
CA TRP A 149 16.59 -3.38 -54.82
C TRP A 149 16.58 -4.13 -53.49
N ASN A 150 16.24 -3.43 -52.42
CA ASN A 150 15.96 -3.98 -51.10
C ASN A 150 14.45 -4.00 -50.90
N SER A 151 13.88 -5.19 -50.77
CA SER A 151 12.42 -5.37 -50.75
C SER A 151 12.01 -6.39 -49.69
N TYR A 152 11.50 -5.90 -48.56
CA TYR A 152 11.08 -6.73 -47.42
C TYR A 152 9.56 -6.75 -47.35
N THR A 153 8.98 -7.94 -47.29
CA THR A 153 7.52 -8.14 -47.23
C THR A 153 7.01 -8.22 -45.79
N GLU A 154 7.82 -8.71 -44.85
CA GLU A 154 7.50 -8.71 -43.42
C GLU A 154 8.80 -8.81 -42.60
N VAL A 155 8.83 -8.15 -41.45
CA VAL A 155 9.89 -8.22 -40.44
C VAL A 155 9.26 -8.44 -39.07
N GLU A 156 9.66 -9.53 -38.41
CA GLU A 156 9.29 -9.82 -37.03
C GLU A 156 10.53 -9.73 -36.13
N ILE A 157 10.40 -9.10 -34.97
CA ILE A 157 11.50 -8.97 -33.99
C ILE A 157 11.11 -9.77 -32.77
N TYR A 158 12.01 -10.64 -32.32
CA TYR A 158 11.78 -11.52 -31.18
C TYR A 158 12.80 -11.30 -30.08
N GLY A 159 12.33 -11.46 -28.86
CA GLY A 159 13.16 -11.41 -27.68
C GLY A 159 12.32 -11.58 -26.44
N GLU A 160 12.90 -11.37 -25.29
CA GLU A 160 12.14 -11.28 -24.05
C GLU A 160 11.45 -9.93 -24.06
N ASP A 161 10.12 -9.91 -23.93
CA ASP A 161 9.37 -8.66 -23.71
C ASP A 161 10.08 -7.97 -22.56
N GLY A 162 10.73 -6.84 -22.87
CA GLY A 162 11.31 -5.99 -21.86
C GLY A 162 10.16 -5.48 -21.02
N SER A 163 9.74 -6.25 -20.02
CA SER A 163 8.91 -5.79 -18.93
C SER A 163 9.75 -4.74 -18.20
N GLN A 164 9.78 -3.49 -18.71
CA GLN A 164 10.50 -2.35 -18.12
C GLN A 164 11.72 -2.84 -17.34
N GLY A 165 12.67 -3.49 -18.03
CA GLY A 165 13.73 -4.27 -17.40
C GLY A 165 14.59 -3.34 -16.56
N GLY A 166 14.18 -3.15 -15.31
CA GLY A 166 14.69 -2.07 -14.50
C GLY A 166 16.18 -2.25 -14.27
N ILE A 167 16.87 -1.15 -13.98
CA ILE A 167 18.30 -1.15 -13.73
C ILE A 167 18.61 -2.19 -12.64
N PRO A 168 19.24 -3.32 -12.99
CA PRO A 168 19.53 -4.35 -12.02
C PRO A 168 20.65 -3.84 -11.11
N VAL A 169 20.44 -4.00 -9.81
CA VAL A 169 21.36 -3.52 -8.78
C VAL A 169 21.60 -4.66 -7.80
N SER A 170 22.86 -5.07 -7.64
CA SER A 170 23.26 -6.16 -6.73
C SER A 170 24.21 -5.73 -5.61
N THR A 171 24.55 -4.44 -5.54
CA THR A 171 25.46 -3.89 -4.51
C THR A 171 24.93 -2.57 -3.94
N SER A 172 25.37 -2.21 -2.73
CA SER A 172 25.05 -0.93 -2.09
C SER A 172 25.53 0.28 -2.90
N GLU A 173 26.73 0.20 -3.48
CA GLU A 173 27.30 1.26 -4.31
C GLU A 173 26.50 1.43 -5.60
N GLY A 174 26.08 0.32 -6.22
CA GLY A 174 25.21 0.33 -7.39
C GLY A 174 23.84 0.94 -7.09
N LEU A 175 23.28 0.64 -5.91
CA LEU A 175 22.03 1.24 -5.46
C LEU A 175 22.18 2.75 -5.30
N ALA A 176 23.20 3.20 -4.56
CA ALA A 176 23.46 4.63 -4.37
C ALA A 176 23.66 5.36 -5.72
N ALA A 177 24.39 4.75 -6.66
CA ALA A 177 24.58 5.31 -8.00
C ALA A 177 23.27 5.42 -8.79
N ALA A 178 22.45 4.37 -8.79
CA ALA A 178 21.18 4.32 -9.51
C ALA A 178 20.15 5.33 -8.95
N LEU A 179 20.07 5.46 -7.62
CA LEU A 179 19.15 6.41 -6.97
C LEU A 179 19.54 7.87 -7.25
N LYS A 180 20.84 8.17 -7.36
CA LYS A 180 21.35 9.52 -7.66
C LYS A 180 20.95 10.02 -9.05
N THR A 181 20.77 9.12 -10.02
CA THR A 181 20.44 9.45 -11.41
C THR A 181 19.02 9.08 -11.82
N ALA A 182 18.22 8.52 -10.90
CA ALA A 182 16.85 8.10 -11.16
C ALA A 182 16.01 9.22 -11.79
N SER A 183 15.21 8.84 -12.80
CA SER A 183 14.36 9.75 -13.58
C SER A 183 12.99 9.12 -13.83
N ALA A 184 12.00 9.94 -14.18
CA ALA A 184 10.62 9.51 -14.36
C ALA A 184 10.50 8.26 -15.26
N GLY A 185 9.71 7.27 -14.82
CA GLY A 185 9.49 5.99 -15.50
C GLY A 185 10.58 4.95 -15.29
N GLN A 186 11.70 5.31 -14.67
CA GLN A 186 12.80 4.37 -14.41
C GLN A 186 12.43 3.38 -13.31
N THR A 187 12.67 2.09 -13.56
CA THR A 187 12.61 1.04 -12.55
C THR A 187 14.03 0.66 -12.15
N ILE A 188 14.29 0.51 -10.85
CA ILE A 188 15.54 0.00 -10.25
C ILE A 188 15.18 -1.31 -9.57
N VAL A 189 15.82 -2.41 -9.96
CA VAL A 189 15.51 -3.76 -9.48
C VAL A 189 16.65 -4.27 -8.61
N LEU A 190 16.40 -4.42 -7.32
CA LEU A 190 17.37 -4.89 -6.36
C LEU A 190 17.38 -6.43 -6.36
N ALA A 191 18.53 -7.01 -6.68
CA ALA A 191 18.76 -8.44 -6.52
C ALA A 191 18.66 -8.87 -5.03
N ASP A 192 18.57 -10.18 -4.80
CA ASP A 192 18.61 -10.73 -3.46
C ASP A 192 19.95 -10.37 -2.78
N GLY A 193 19.88 -9.83 -1.57
CA GLY A 193 21.09 -9.39 -0.87
C GLY A 193 20.85 -8.32 0.17
N ASN A 194 21.93 -7.95 0.84
CA ASN A 194 21.94 -6.91 1.86
C ASN A 194 22.45 -5.60 1.27
N TYR A 195 21.70 -4.52 1.49
CA TYR A 195 22.04 -3.16 1.07
C TYR A 195 22.22 -2.30 2.32
N THR A 196 23.37 -1.63 2.43
CA THR A 196 23.73 -0.86 3.61
C THR A 196 24.73 0.24 3.25
N VAL A 197 24.74 1.30 4.05
CA VAL A 197 25.72 2.39 3.99
C VAL A 197 26.29 2.58 5.40
N SER A 198 27.60 2.74 5.51
CA SER A 198 28.31 3.00 6.78
C SER A 198 28.80 4.44 6.83
N GLY A 199 28.94 5.01 8.03
CA GLY A 199 29.42 6.37 8.24
C GLY A 199 28.69 7.09 9.37
N ASN A 200 28.95 8.39 9.54
CA ASN A 200 28.20 9.23 10.48
C ASN A 200 26.85 9.61 9.84
N ASN A 201 25.74 9.17 10.44
CA ASN A 201 24.37 9.32 9.92
C ASN A 201 24.19 8.80 8.48
N PRO A 202 24.44 7.51 8.20
CA PRO A 202 24.42 7.00 6.84
C PRO A 202 22.97 6.85 6.33
N SER A 203 22.67 7.39 5.15
CA SER A 203 21.39 7.19 4.47
C SER A 203 21.56 6.54 3.10
N ILE A 204 20.73 5.54 2.78
CA ILE A 204 20.40 5.21 1.40
C ILE A 204 19.43 6.30 0.94
N LEU A 205 19.94 7.26 0.17
CA LEU A 205 19.27 8.53 -0.08
C LEU A 205 18.75 8.64 -1.52
N ILE A 206 17.47 8.98 -1.64
CA ILE A 206 16.83 9.47 -2.87
C ILE A 206 16.53 10.94 -2.65
N GLU A 207 17.24 11.82 -3.36
CA GLU A 207 17.09 13.26 -3.18
C GLU A 207 16.84 13.99 -4.50
N ASN A 208 15.84 14.87 -4.51
CA ASN A 208 15.43 15.66 -5.68
C ASN A 208 15.16 14.78 -6.92
N ARG A 209 14.52 13.63 -6.72
CA ARG A 209 14.11 12.71 -7.79
C ARG A 209 12.60 12.79 -7.95
N ASN A 210 12.14 13.11 -9.14
CA ASN A 210 10.72 13.35 -9.38
C ASN A 210 10.26 12.52 -10.59
N GLY A 211 9.42 11.53 -10.32
CA GLY A 211 8.62 10.88 -11.35
C GLY A 211 7.42 11.74 -11.74
N THR A 212 6.49 11.12 -12.45
CA THR A 212 5.15 11.67 -12.69
C THR A 212 4.11 10.61 -12.38
N GLU A 213 2.83 10.99 -12.29
CA GLU A 213 1.73 10.03 -12.10
C GLU A 213 1.72 8.94 -13.19
N ALA A 214 1.94 9.34 -14.44
CA ALA A 214 2.00 8.42 -15.58
C ALA A 214 3.32 7.61 -15.64
N SER A 215 4.40 8.13 -15.05
CA SER A 215 5.75 7.56 -15.13
C SER A 215 6.46 7.69 -13.77
N PRO A 216 6.05 6.93 -12.74
CA PRO A 216 6.70 6.97 -11.44
C PRO A 216 8.12 6.38 -11.51
N ILE A 217 8.98 6.81 -10.60
CA ILE A 217 10.25 6.12 -10.34
C ILE A 217 9.93 4.89 -9.49
N THR A 218 10.36 3.70 -9.89
CA THR A 218 10.09 2.47 -9.13
C THR A 218 11.40 1.88 -8.60
N ILE A 219 11.44 1.53 -7.33
CA ILE A 219 12.54 0.82 -6.68
C ILE A 219 11.93 -0.45 -6.11
N LYS A 220 12.31 -1.62 -6.63
CA LYS A 220 11.69 -2.87 -6.23
C LYS A 220 12.69 -4.00 -5.98
N ALA A 221 12.34 -4.93 -5.10
CA ALA A 221 13.06 -6.19 -5.03
C ALA A 221 12.77 -7.04 -6.28
N ALA A 222 13.78 -7.78 -6.75
CA ALA A 222 13.62 -8.84 -7.76
C ALA A 222 12.73 -9.97 -7.19
N ASN A 223 13.02 -10.39 -5.96
CA ASN A 223 12.20 -11.31 -5.18
C ASN A 223 11.77 -10.62 -3.89
N ARG A 224 10.45 -10.54 -3.67
CA ARG A 224 9.86 -9.87 -2.50
C ARG A 224 10.50 -10.33 -1.19
N GLY A 225 10.91 -9.38 -0.36
CA GLY A 225 11.52 -9.61 0.95
C GLY A 225 12.99 -10.09 0.91
N LYS A 226 13.59 -10.27 -0.28
CA LYS A 226 14.98 -10.76 -0.42
C LYS A 226 16.01 -9.67 -0.66
N ALA A 227 15.59 -8.48 -1.09
CA ALA A 227 16.42 -7.27 -1.04
C ALA A 227 16.25 -6.60 0.33
N VAL A 228 17.27 -6.72 1.18
CA VAL A 228 17.21 -6.35 2.60
C VAL A 228 18.02 -5.09 2.87
N ILE A 229 17.37 -4.03 3.35
CA ILE A 229 18.03 -2.83 3.86
C ILE A 229 18.51 -3.12 5.29
N THR A 230 19.82 -3.05 5.54
CA THR A 230 20.43 -3.46 6.82
C THR A 230 21.49 -2.48 7.32
N GLY A 231 22.06 -2.76 8.50
CA GLY A 231 23.09 -1.91 9.13
C GLY A 231 22.52 -0.62 9.71
N SER A 232 23.38 0.31 10.11
CA SER A 232 22.99 1.56 10.78
C SER A 232 22.43 2.64 9.84
N THR A 233 21.94 2.26 8.65
CA THR A 233 21.47 3.21 7.64
C THR A 233 19.99 3.53 7.77
N THR A 234 19.56 4.74 7.41
CA THR A 234 18.15 5.06 7.15
C THR A 234 17.87 4.98 5.65
N PHE A 235 16.72 4.45 5.23
CA PHE A 235 16.27 4.61 3.84
C PHE A 235 15.49 5.93 3.72
N GLU A 236 16.07 6.95 3.08
CA GLU A 236 15.52 8.31 3.06
C GLU A 236 15.04 8.72 1.66
N VAL A 237 13.79 9.16 1.55
CA VAL A 237 13.21 9.80 0.37
C VAL A 237 13.00 11.26 0.67
N LYS A 238 13.81 12.13 0.08
CA LYS A 238 13.87 13.55 0.41
C LYS A 238 13.58 14.44 -0.79
N LYS A 239 12.70 15.43 -0.64
CA LYS A 239 12.35 16.41 -1.68
C LYS A 239 12.06 15.76 -3.04
N SER A 240 11.37 14.63 -3.00
CA SER A 240 11.16 13.76 -4.14
C SER A 240 9.67 13.49 -4.32
N SER A 241 9.28 13.07 -5.52
CA SER A 241 7.88 12.80 -5.81
C SER A 241 7.66 11.67 -6.79
N TYR A 242 6.48 11.04 -6.72
CA TYR A 242 6.10 9.92 -7.59
C TYR A 242 7.15 8.80 -7.58
N VAL A 243 7.52 8.36 -6.38
CA VAL A 243 8.44 7.25 -6.16
C VAL A 243 7.69 6.08 -5.53
N THR A 244 7.78 4.90 -6.13
CA THR A 244 7.26 3.65 -5.57
C THR A 244 8.41 2.82 -5.04
N ILE A 245 8.30 2.35 -3.79
CA ILE A 245 9.23 1.43 -3.14
C ILE A 245 8.46 0.15 -2.84
N GLU A 246 8.84 -0.93 -3.52
CA GLU A 246 8.06 -2.16 -3.57
C GLU A 246 8.87 -3.39 -3.14
N GLY A 247 8.31 -4.21 -2.25
CA GLY A 247 8.82 -5.56 -2.03
C GLY A 247 10.14 -5.66 -1.27
N LEU A 248 10.64 -4.58 -0.68
CA LEU A 248 11.87 -4.60 0.12
C LEU A 248 11.63 -5.16 1.52
N LYS A 249 12.72 -5.57 2.18
CA LYS A 249 12.74 -5.83 3.62
C LYS A 249 13.57 -4.77 4.34
N PHE A 250 12.99 -4.05 5.28
CA PHE A 250 13.69 -3.13 6.18
C PHE A 250 14.08 -3.86 7.47
N ALA A 251 15.37 -4.06 7.67
CA ALA A 251 15.97 -4.67 8.87
C ALA A 251 17.18 -3.86 9.35
N ASN A 252 17.19 -2.57 9.05
CA ASN A 252 18.22 -1.62 9.43
C ASN A 252 18.07 -1.19 10.91
N SER A 253 19.16 -0.75 11.51
CA SER A 253 19.28 -0.47 12.95
C SER A 253 19.55 1.01 13.24
N ALA A 254 19.15 1.90 12.33
CA ALA A 254 19.16 3.35 12.55
C ALA A 254 17.98 3.76 13.45
N ASP A 255 17.98 5.03 13.89
CA ASP A 255 16.85 5.59 14.66
C ASP A 255 15.56 5.67 13.84
N LYS A 256 15.69 5.58 12.52
CA LYS A 256 14.59 5.52 11.56
C LYS A 256 14.79 4.38 10.57
N GLY A 257 13.75 3.57 10.35
CA GLY A 257 13.75 2.58 9.28
C GLY A 257 13.74 3.27 7.91
N VAL A 258 12.64 3.95 7.66
CA VAL A 258 12.37 4.75 6.46
C VAL A 258 12.01 6.18 6.88
N LEU A 259 12.52 7.17 6.14
CA LEU A 259 12.21 8.58 6.34
C LEU A 259 11.71 9.19 5.03
N LEU A 260 10.45 9.65 5.03
CA LEU A 260 9.91 10.53 4.00
C LEU A 260 10.07 11.98 4.48
N ASN A 261 10.86 12.77 3.75
CA ASN A 261 11.30 14.10 4.16
C ASN A 261 11.01 15.16 3.09
N GLY A 262 9.87 15.84 3.23
CA GLY A 262 9.37 16.81 2.26
C GLY A 262 9.12 16.20 0.90
N SER A 263 8.56 14.99 0.89
CA SER A 263 8.32 14.19 -0.30
C SER A 263 6.83 13.88 -0.40
N HIS A 264 6.31 13.81 -1.62
CA HIS A 264 4.89 13.63 -1.87
C HIS A 264 4.62 12.63 -2.97
N HIS A 265 3.43 12.03 -3.00
CA HIS A 265 3.11 10.97 -3.98
C HIS A 265 4.13 9.81 -3.91
N ILE A 266 4.64 9.53 -2.71
CA ILE A 266 5.51 8.38 -2.45
C ILE A 266 4.62 7.20 -2.11
N ARG A 267 4.86 6.06 -2.74
CA ARG A 267 4.16 4.81 -2.44
C ARG A 267 5.11 3.80 -1.81
N LEU A 268 4.89 3.44 -0.55
CA LEU A 268 5.55 2.31 0.11
C LEU A 268 4.58 1.13 0.05
N THR A 269 4.87 0.13 -0.78
CA THR A 269 3.95 -1.01 -0.97
C THR A 269 4.61 -2.37 -0.89
N ARG A 270 3.92 -3.34 -0.28
CA ARG A 270 4.36 -4.74 -0.23
C ARG A 270 5.73 -4.97 0.41
N ASN A 271 6.13 -4.08 1.32
CA ASN A 271 7.40 -4.20 2.04
C ASN A 271 7.21 -4.93 3.37
N GLN A 272 8.30 -5.52 3.86
CA GLN A 272 8.38 -6.05 5.22
C GLN A 272 9.23 -5.12 6.09
N PHE A 273 8.67 -4.62 7.18
CA PHE A 273 9.42 -3.94 8.22
C PHE A 273 9.65 -4.90 9.38
N ALA A 274 10.92 -5.18 9.67
CA ALA A 274 11.35 -6.11 10.72
C ALA A 274 12.69 -5.62 11.30
N LEU A 275 12.69 -4.38 11.81
CA LEU A 275 13.89 -3.77 12.37
C LEU A 275 14.28 -4.48 13.66
N PRO A 276 15.58 -4.78 13.88
CA PRO A 276 16.04 -5.43 15.09
C PRO A 276 15.83 -4.52 16.31
N ALA A 277 15.43 -5.12 17.44
CA ALA A 277 15.36 -4.43 18.71
C ALA A 277 16.74 -3.93 19.14
N ARG A 278 16.81 -2.67 19.56
CA ARG A 278 18.05 -2.02 20.02
C ARG A 278 17.97 -1.63 21.49
N GLY A 279 16.80 -1.70 22.12
CA GLY A 279 16.57 -1.19 23.48
C GLY A 279 16.56 0.33 23.55
N VAL A 280 16.35 1.01 22.42
CA VAL A 280 16.29 2.48 22.32
C VAL A 280 15.11 2.91 21.45
N ASP A 281 14.71 4.17 21.60
CA ASP A 281 13.69 4.83 20.80
C ASP A 281 13.95 4.68 19.29
N THR A 282 12.99 4.09 18.57
CA THR A 282 13.11 3.87 17.12
C THR A 282 11.77 4.05 16.43
N ILE A 283 11.72 4.88 15.39
CA ILE A 283 10.56 5.04 14.51
C ILE A 283 10.78 4.18 13.26
N TRP A 284 9.87 3.29 12.88
CA TRP A 284 10.09 2.45 11.70
C TRP A 284 9.85 3.19 10.39
N LEU A 285 8.81 4.01 10.33
CA LEU A 285 8.50 4.89 9.21
C LEU A 285 8.13 6.29 9.72
N GLN A 286 8.95 7.28 9.36
CA GLN A 286 8.68 8.68 9.68
C GLN A 286 8.25 9.45 8.43
N VAL A 287 7.17 10.22 8.55
CA VAL A 287 6.75 11.22 7.55
C VAL A 287 6.96 12.62 8.13
N SER A 288 7.68 13.48 7.41
CA SER A 288 8.04 14.82 7.87
C SER A 288 8.46 15.74 6.72
N GLY A 289 8.76 17.00 7.02
CA GLY A 289 9.32 17.97 6.07
C GLY A 289 8.26 18.73 5.27
N ALA A 290 8.64 19.93 4.80
CA ALA A 290 7.76 20.80 4.04
C ALA A 290 7.36 20.19 2.70
N ASN A 291 6.13 20.45 2.23
CA ASN A 291 5.54 19.86 1.03
C ASN A 291 5.40 18.32 1.06
N SER A 292 5.31 17.71 2.25
CA SER A 292 4.91 16.31 2.37
C SER A 292 3.39 16.18 2.23
N HIS A 293 2.93 15.37 1.28
CA HIS A 293 1.49 15.09 1.07
C HIS A 293 1.25 13.91 0.11
N HIS A 294 0.02 13.40 0.06
CA HIS A 294 -0.43 12.38 -0.91
C HIS A 294 0.46 11.13 -0.96
N ASN A 295 1.11 10.77 0.14
CA ASN A 295 1.87 9.54 0.27
C ASN A 295 0.94 8.36 0.53
N GLN A 296 1.24 7.20 -0.04
CA GLN A 296 0.49 5.97 0.14
C GLN A 296 1.36 4.91 0.81
N ILE A 297 0.89 4.38 1.92
CA ILE A 297 1.56 3.33 2.68
C ILE A 297 0.60 2.15 2.67
N ASP A 298 0.80 1.21 1.74
CA ASP A 298 -0.16 0.14 1.52
C ASP A 298 0.41 -1.27 1.48
N ARG A 299 -0.34 -2.27 1.94
CA ARG A 299 0.07 -3.69 1.83
C ARG A 299 1.43 -3.98 2.46
N ASN A 300 1.85 -3.28 3.50
CA ASN A 300 3.11 -3.59 4.19
C ASN A 300 2.86 -4.46 5.42
N ASP A 301 3.90 -5.19 5.81
CA ASP A 301 3.99 -5.96 7.05
C ASP A 301 4.80 -5.16 8.08
N PHE A 302 4.22 -4.89 9.25
CA PHE A 302 4.84 -4.16 10.35
C PHE A 302 4.75 -4.97 11.64
N GLY A 303 5.79 -5.74 11.95
CA GLY A 303 5.90 -6.47 13.22
C GLY A 303 7.03 -7.50 13.20
N ASN A 304 7.51 -8.00 14.34
CA ASN A 304 7.16 -7.64 15.72
C ASN A 304 8.04 -6.45 16.18
N LYS A 305 7.55 -5.58 17.07
CA LYS A 305 8.34 -4.43 17.59
C LYS A 305 8.36 -4.37 19.11
N THR A 306 9.57 -4.32 19.69
CA THR A 306 9.76 -4.21 21.15
C THR A 306 10.26 -2.87 21.65
N ASP A 307 11.03 -2.16 20.82
CA ASP A 307 11.54 -0.83 21.14
C ASP A 307 10.40 0.19 21.32
N THR A 308 10.68 1.28 22.04
CA THR A 308 9.80 2.46 22.15
C THR A 308 9.80 3.31 20.88
N ASN A 309 8.94 4.32 20.85
CA ASN A 309 8.44 5.10 19.72
C ASN A 309 7.56 4.35 18.71
N PRO A 310 6.79 5.07 17.88
CA PRO A 310 5.81 4.44 17.01
C PRO A 310 6.38 3.57 15.88
N LEU A 311 5.56 2.67 15.31
CA LEU A 311 5.87 2.09 14.00
C LEU A 311 5.83 3.18 12.93
N ILE A 312 4.70 3.90 12.81
CA ILE A 312 4.53 5.02 11.88
C ILE A 312 4.35 6.32 12.68
N ALA A 313 5.15 7.34 12.38
CA ALA A 313 5.05 8.65 13.01
C ALA A 313 5.04 9.81 11.99
N TYR A 314 4.09 10.71 12.16
CA TYR A 314 3.99 11.96 11.40
C TYR A 314 4.51 13.11 12.27
N GLU A 315 5.71 13.58 11.97
CA GLU A 315 6.44 14.58 12.79
C GLU A 315 6.24 16.03 12.30
N GLY A 316 5.62 16.19 11.12
CA GLY A 316 5.33 17.48 10.49
C GLY A 316 6.54 18.14 9.82
N ASP A 317 6.35 19.37 9.35
CA ASP A 317 7.36 20.17 8.64
C ASP A 317 8.28 21.02 9.54
N GLY A 318 8.01 21.00 10.86
CA GLY A 318 8.69 21.84 11.84
C GLY A 318 8.20 23.29 11.89
N GLN A 319 7.23 23.66 11.06
CA GLN A 319 6.64 25.00 10.90
C GLN A 319 5.16 25.05 11.27
N GLY A 320 4.64 23.96 11.85
CA GLY A 320 3.26 23.89 12.34
C GLY A 320 2.34 23.03 11.49
N ASN A 321 2.82 22.43 10.39
CA ASN A 321 1.99 21.66 9.48
C ASN A 321 2.29 20.17 9.52
N ILE A 322 1.23 19.37 9.43
CA ILE A 322 1.31 17.93 9.19
C ILE A 322 1.34 17.64 7.68
N SER A 323 1.84 16.46 7.29
CA SER A 323 1.64 15.92 5.94
C SER A 323 0.15 15.72 5.64
N GLN A 324 -0.27 16.02 4.42
CA GLN A 324 -1.70 16.07 4.06
C GLN A 324 -2.11 15.03 3.02
N HIS A 325 -3.35 14.55 3.09
CA HIS A 325 -3.95 13.61 2.13
C HIS A 325 -3.18 12.28 1.96
N ASP A 326 -2.39 11.90 2.96
CA ASP A 326 -1.73 10.61 2.98
C ASP A 326 -2.73 9.49 3.27
N VAL A 327 -2.46 8.30 2.75
CA VAL A 327 -3.31 7.11 2.90
C VAL A 327 -2.48 5.96 3.47
N ILE A 328 -2.96 5.37 4.57
CA ILE A 328 -2.42 4.15 5.18
C ILE A 328 -3.48 3.06 5.05
N GLU A 329 -3.24 2.05 4.20
CA GLU A 329 -4.25 1.03 3.91
C GLU A 329 -3.77 -0.38 3.61
N TYR A 330 -4.57 -1.40 3.92
CA TYR A 330 -4.24 -2.81 3.69
C TYR A 330 -2.92 -3.26 4.35
N ASN A 331 -2.45 -2.58 5.40
CA ASN A 331 -1.25 -2.99 6.11
C ASN A 331 -1.60 -3.98 7.23
N TYR A 332 -0.67 -4.88 7.50
CA TYR A 332 -0.70 -5.77 8.65
C TYR A 332 0.20 -5.21 9.75
N PHE A 333 -0.39 -4.71 10.83
CA PHE A 333 0.31 -4.26 12.02
C PHE A 333 0.16 -5.32 13.09
N HIS A 334 1.26 -5.87 13.57
CA HIS A 334 1.18 -6.96 14.53
C HIS A 334 2.30 -6.97 15.58
N ASP A 335 1.97 -7.57 16.73
CA ASP A 335 2.92 -7.92 17.78
C ASP A 335 3.82 -6.74 18.21
N VAL A 336 3.18 -5.61 18.51
CA VAL A 336 3.83 -4.44 19.12
C VAL A 336 3.74 -4.60 20.63
N GLY A 337 4.87 -4.72 21.32
CA GLY A 337 4.86 -4.97 22.77
C GLY A 337 6.28 -5.21 23.28
N PRO A 338 6.54 -5.25 24.59
CA PRO A 338 5.56 -5.30 25.67
C PRO A 338 4.92 -3.94 25.92
N TRP A 339 3.83 -3.98 26.69
CA TRP A 339 3.12 -2.82 27.20
C TRP A 339 4.05 -1.86 27.95
N VAL A 340 3.94 -0.58 27.64
CA VAL A 340 4.51 0.55 28.38
C VAL A 340 3.42 1.59 28.64
N ASP A 341 3.65 2.49 29.60
CA ASP A 341 2.66 3.51 29.95
C ASP A 341 2.46 4.56 28.85
N ASN A 342 3.49 4.83 28.03
CA ASN A 342 3.48 5.85 26.99
C ASN A 342 4.64 5.67 25.99
N GLY A 343 4.42 6.05 24.73
CA GLY A 343 5.45 6.21 23.72
C GLY A 343 5.74 4.94 22.93
N LYS A 344 4.73 4.12 22.66
CA LYS A 344 4.85 2.93 21.80
C LYS A 344 3.61 2.74 20.93
N GLU A 345 3.04 3.86 20.45
CA GLU A 345 1.88 3.83 19.57
C GLU A 345 2.16 2.95 18.33
N THR A 346 1.16 2.29 17.76
CA THR A 346 1.35 1.68 16.43
C THR A 346 1.45 2.79 15.38
N ILE A 347 0.50 3.72 15.41
CA ILE A 347 0.49 4.90 14.53
C ILE A 347 0.33 6.16 15.35
N ARG A 348 1.23 7.13 15.15
CA ARG A 348 1.09 8.50 15.65
C ARG A 348 0.91 9.48 14.50
N LEU A 349 -0.32 9.96 14.31
CA LEU A 349 -0.70 10.87 13.23
C LEU A 349 -0.66 12.33 13.70
N GLY A 350 0.57 12.83 13.87
CA GLY A 350 0.86 14.20 14.27
C GLY A 350 1.48 14.30 15.67
N LEU A 351 1.55 15.52 16.19
CA LEU A 351 2.09 15.85 17.51
C LEU A 351 1.23 16.94 18.14
N SER A 352 1.30 17.11 19.45
CA SER A 352 0.64 18.22 20.15
C SER A 352 0.92 19.59 19.48
N LYS A 353 2.18 19.86 19.15
CA LYS A 353 2.62 21.13 18.52
C LYS A 353 2.04 21.42 17.12
N ILE A 354 1.53 20.39 16.42
CA ILE A 354 0.92 20.51 15.07
C ILE A 354 -0.54 20.07 15.09
N SER A 355 -1.13 19.93 16.27
CA SER A 355 -2.44 19.31 16.44
C SER A 355 -3.60 20.07 15.81
N LEU A 356 -3.45 21.37 15.62
CA LEU A 356 -4.43 22.22 14.95
C LEU A 356 -4.30 22.18 13.42
N SER A 357 -3.25 21.56 12.88
CA SER A 357 -3.07 21.43 11.44
C SER A 357 -4.00 20.37 10.85
N ASP A 358 -4.59 20.70 9.71
CA ASP A 358 -5.47 19.79 8.98
C ASP A 358 -4.66 18.78 8.18
N GLY A 359 -4.90 17.50 8.42
CA GLY A 359 -4.23 16.41 7.72
C GLY A 359 -5.02 15.89 6.53
N PHE A 360 -6.34 15.79 6.60
CA PHE A 360 -7.14 15.08 5.57
C PHE A 360 -6.64 13.66 5.26
N ASN A 361 -5.87 13.07 6.18
CA ASN A 361 -5.24 11.77 6.01
C ASN A 361 -6.27 10.66 6.25
N LYS A 362 -6.06 9.51 5.62
CA LYS A 362 -6.92 8.33 5.74
C LYS A 362 -6.14 7.15 6.31
N ILE A 363 -6.64 6.56 7.39
CA ILE A 363 -6.20 5.25 7.89
C ILE A 363 -7.37 4.31 7.64
N GLN A 364 -7.26 3.42 6.65
CA GLN A 364 -8.38 2.59 6.24
C GLN A 364 -7.99 1.17 5.87
N TYR A 365 -8.88 0.20 6.09
CA TYR A 365 -8.65 -1.19 5.70
C TYR A 365 -7.34 -1.80 6.23
N ASN A 366 -6.92 -1.47 7.46
CA ASN A 366 -5.74 -2.10 8.08
C ASN A 366 -6.16 -3.11 9.16
N LEU A 367 -5.33 -4.12 9.37
CA LEU A 367 -5.45 -5.07 10.48
C LEU A 367 -4.40 -4.74 11.54
N PHE A 368 -4.86 -4.49 12.77
CA PHE A 368 -4.05 -4.34 13.97
C PHE A 368 -4.28 -5.58 14.85
N GLU A 369 -3.30 -6.47 14.94
CA GLU A 369 -3.41 -7.73 15.69
C GLU A 369 -2.33 -7.85 16.76
N ASN A 370 -2.72 -7.99 18.03
CA ASN A 370 -1.77 -8.00 19.17
C ASN A 370 -0.85 -6.76 19.22
N THR A 371 -1.38 -5.61 18.84
CA THR A 371 -0.69 -4.32 18.98
C THR A 371 -0.84 -3.84 20.42
N ASP A 372 -0.04 -4.41 21.32
CA ASP A 372 -0.15 -4.35 22.77
C ASP A 372 0.87 -3.38 23.41
N GLY A 373 1.30 -2.36 22.66
CA GLY A 373 2.42 -1.50 23.01
C GLY A 373 2.15 -0.52 24.15
N GLU A 374 0.96 0.08 24.16
CA GLU A 374 0.56 1.12 25.11
C GLU A 374 -0.97 1.40 24.97
N PRO A 375 -1.58 2.32 25.74
CA PRO A 375 -3.01 2.63 25.61
C PRO A 375 -3.45 3.16 24.24
N GLU A 376 -2.59 3.84 23.48
CA GLU A 376 -2.92 4.42 22.18
C GLU A 376 -2.37 3.54 21.02
N ILE A 377 -3.17 2.61 20.48
CA ILE A 377 -2.78 1.87 19.25
C ILE A 377 -2.63 2.85 18.10
N VAL A 378 -3.66 3.66 17.87
CA VAL A 378 -3.63 4.78 16.92
C VAL A 378 -3.87 6.06 17.70
N SER A 379 -2.88 6.94 17.71
CA SER A 379 -2.95 8.26 18.32
C SER A 379 -3.07 9.33 17.24
N VAL A 380 -4.28 9.82 16.99
CA VAL A 380 -4.52 10.97 16.11
C VAL A 380 -4.24 12.27 16.86
N LYS A 381 -3.29 13.05 16.33
CA LYS A 381 -2.79 14.30 16.93
C LYS A 381 -2.76 15.41 15.88
N SER A 382 -3.82 15.50 15.08
CA SER A 382 -4.06 16.48 14.00
C SER A 382 -5.57 16.52 13.66
N SER A 383 -5.98 17.45 12.80
CA SER A 383 -7.38 17.73 12.49
C SER A 383 -7.82 17.17 11.13
N ASN A 384 -9.14 17.04 10.94
CA ASN A 384 -9.79 16.70 9.66
C ASN A 384 -9.37 15.35 9.04
N ASN A 385 -8.92 14.40 9.85
CA ASN A 385 -8.54 13.06 9.39
C ASN A 385 -9.73 12.09 9.38
N THR A 386 -9.58 10.97 8.67
CA THR A 386 -10.52 9.86 8.65
C THR A 386 -9.84 8.55 9.04
N VAL A 387 -10.41 7.82 10.01
CA VAL A 387 -10.00 6.45 10.35
C VAL A 387 -11.20 5.53 10.20
N ARG A 388 -11.18 4.63 9.20
CA ARG A 388 -12.35 3.84 8.84
C ARG A 388 -12.07 2.41 8.39
N TYR A 389 -13.02 1.49 8.60
CA TYR A 389 -12.93 0.12 8.07
C TYR A 389 -11.66 -0.64 8.49
N ASN A 390 -11.06 -0.27 9.62
CA ASN A 390 -9.93 -0.99 10.19
C ASN A 390 -10.43 -2.07 11.15
N THR A 391 -9.61 -3.11 11.32
CA THR A 391 -9.87 -4.18 12.28
C THR A 391 -8.82 -4.16 13.38
N PHE A 392 -9.25 -3.97 14.62
CA PHE A 392 -8.44 -4.09 15.83
C PHE A 392 -8.78 -5.41 16.48
N LYS A 393 -7.88 -6.39 16.39
CA LYS A 393 -8.12 -7.76 16.81
C LYS A 393 -7.18 -8.13 17.95
N THR A 394 -7.78 -8.52 19.08
CA THR A 394 -7.08 -8.96 20.29
C THR A 394 -5.98 -8.00 20.78
N SER A 395 -6.05 -6.70 20.45
CA SER A 395 -5.03 -5.71 20.82
C SER A 395 -5.32 -4.99 22.13
N LYS A 396 -4.29 -4.71 22.93
CA LYS A 396 -4.38 -3.83 24.11
C LYS A 396 -4.25 -2.37 23.71
N GLY A 397 -5.12 -1.51 24.23
CA GLY A 397 -5.26 -0.12 23.83
C GLY A 397 -6.39 0.07 22.83
N GLY A 398 -6.46 1.27 22.24
CA GLY A 398 -7.52 1.62 21.29
C GLY A 398 -7.16 2.75 20.33
N LEU A 399 -8.18 3.30 19.68
CA LEU A 399 -8.08 4.45 18.78
C LEU A 399 -8.36 5.74 19.54
N THR A 400 -7.36 6.61 19.67
CA THR A 400 -7.48 7.86 20.42
C THR A 400 -7.37 9.09 19.51
N SER A 401 -8.42 9.91 19.46
CA SER A 401 -8.31 11.31 19.03
C SER A 401 -7.69 12.09 20.17
N ARG A 402 -6.35 12.05 20.23
CA ARG A 402 -5.59 12.56 21.36
C ARG A 402 -5.48 14.07 21.35
N HIS A 403 -5.38 14.66 20.15
CA HIS A 403 -5.45 16.10 19.89
C HIS A 403 -6.09 16.36 18.51
N GLY A 404 -6.40 17.63 18.22
CA GLY A 404 -6.99 18.07 16.96
C GLY A 404 -8.52 18.01 16.95
N HIS A 405 -9.12 18.40 15.83
CA HIS A 405 -10.56 18.63 15.68
C HIS A 405 -11.11 18.00 14.40
N ASN A 406 -12.43 17.84 14.34
CA ASN A 406 -13.19 17.43 13.16
C ASN A 406 -12.73 16.12 12.50
N ASN A 407 -12.16 15.20 13.30
CA ASN A 407 -11.81 13.86 12.84
C ASN A 407 -13.05 12.96 12.74
N SER A 408 -13.08 12.05 11.76
CA SER A 408 -14.14 11.06 11.58
C SER A 408 -13.62 9.63 11.81
N PHE A 409 -14.30 8.88 12.67
CA PHE A 409 -13.96 7.52 13.09
C PHE A 409 -15.15 6.60 12.82
N TYR A 410 -15.11 5.81 11.75
CA TYR A 410 -16.31 5.04 11.38
C TYR A 410 -16.09 3.70 10.71
N GLY A 411 -17.06 2.78 10.87
CA GLY A 411 -16.99 1.46 10.24
C GLY A 411 -15.82 0.60 10.74
N ASN A 412 -15.19 0.94 11.87
CA ASN A 412 -14.09 0.15 12.40
C ASN A 412 -14.62 -1.02 13.24
N PHE A 413 -13.92 -2.14 13.20
CA PHE A 413 -14.21 -3.35 13.98
C PHE A 413 -13.20 -3.47 15.12
N PHE A 414 -13.66 -3.49 16.37
CA PHE A 414 -12.85 -3.75 17.56
C PHE A 414 -13.26 -5.09 18.15
N LEU A 415 -12.42 -6.10 17.99
CA LEU A 415 -12.70 -7.49 18.33
C LEU A 415 -11.75 -7.94 19.45
N GLY A 416 -12.22 -7.82 20.69
CA GLY A 416 -11.54 -8.37 21.85
C GLY A 416 -11.79 -9.86 22.02
N ASP A 417 -11.11 -10.45 23.00
CA ASP A 417 -11.30 -11.84 23.43
C ASP A 417 -12.06 -11.93 24.77
N GLY A 418 -12.38 -10.79 25.39
CA GLY A 418 -13.05 -10.69 26.68
C GLY A 418 -12.16 -11.10 27.85
N VAL A 419 -10.88 -11.37 27.62
CA VAL A 419 -9.94 -11.92 28.61
C VAL A 419 -8.71 -11.04 28.75
N LYS A 420 -8.06 -10.67 27.64
CA LYS A 420 -6.87 -9.83 27.64
C LYS A 420 -7.24 -8.43 28.14
N SER A 421 -6.56 -7.95 29.17
CA SER A 421 -6.83 -6.64 29.76
C SER A 421 -6.54 -5.49 28.80
N GLU A 422 -7.13 -4.33 29.08
CA GLU A 422 -6.90 -3.08 28.35
C GLU A 422 -7.35 -3.07 26.88
N GLN A 423 -8.12 -4.05 26.42
CA GLN A 423 -8.74 -3.99 25.09
C GLN A 423 -9.80 -2.88 25.08
N ALA A 424 -9.54 -1.79 24.35
CA ALA A 424 -10.36 -0.59 24.34
C ALA A 424 -10.82 -0.21 22.93
N GLY A 425 -11.87 0.61 22.83
CA GLY A 425 -12.36 1.10 21.55
C GLY A 425 -11.85 2.51 21.25
N ILE A 426 -12.74 3.49 21.20
CA ILE A 426 -12.45 4.86 20.77
C ILE A 426 -12.45 5.82 21.96
N ARG A 427 -11.40 6.64 22.09
CA ARG A 427 -11.34 7.76 23.04
C ARG A 427 -11.13 9.07 22.31
N ILE A 428 -11.83 10.13 22.71
CA ILE A 428 -11.66 11.44 22.06
C ILE A 428 -11.46 12.59 23.04
N TYR A 429 -10.84 13.65 22.51
CA TYR A 429 -10.74 15.02 23.02
C TYR A 429 -10.86 15.96 21.81
N GLY A 430 -11.22 17.22 22.03
CA GLY A 430 -11.35 18.20 20.95
C GLY A 430 -12.75 18.25 20.34
N ASN A 431 -12.87 18.95 19.21
CA ASN A 431 -14.15 19.49 18.74
C ASN A 431 -14.62 18.73 17.50
N ASP A 432 -15.94 18.69 17.29
CA ASP A 432 -16.60 18.32 16.03
C ASP A 432 -16.30 16.90 15.52
N HIS A 433 -15.88 15.99 16.40
CA HIS A 433 -15.63 14.60 16.04
C HIS A 433 -16.90 13.85 15.65
N LYS A 434 -16.78 12.96 14.68
CA LYS A 434 -17.84 12.02 14.28
C LYS A 434 -17.39 10.60 14.54
N ILE A 435 -18.15 9.85 15.32
CA ILE A 435 -17.89 8.46 15.68
C ILE A 435 -19.12 7.64 15.32
N TYR A 436 -19.08 6.89 14.23
CA TYR A 436 -20.29 6.21 13.74
C TYR A 436 -20.08 4.87 13.07
N ASN A 437 -21.09 4.01 13.05
CA ASN A 437 -21.04 2.67 12.45
C ASN A 437 -19.87 1.78 12.93
N ASN A 438 -19.29 2.05 14.11
CA ASN A 438 -18.24 1.19 14.62
C ASN A 438 -18.87 -0.02 15.33
N TYR A 439 -18.29 -1.19 15.12
CA TYR A 439 -18.66 -2.44 15.79
C TYR A 439 -17.59 -2.80 16.82
N MET A 440 -18.00 -3.08 18.06
CA MET A 440 -17.10 -3.35 19.17
C MET A 440 -17.59 -4.53 19.99
N GLU A 441 -16.78 -5.57 20.11
CA GLU A 441 -17.18 -6.81 20.77
C GLU A 441 -16.11 -7.33 21.73
N ASN A 442 -16.55 -7.83 22.90
CA ASN A 442 -15.71 -8.48 23.91
C ASN A 442 -14.53 -7.60 24.39
N LEU A 443 -14.71 -6.29 24.49
CA LEU A 443 -13.68 -5.38 24.98
C LEU A 443 -13.64 -5.40 26.51
N THR A 444 -12.43 -5.55 27.07
CA THR A 444 -12.21 -5.59 28.53
C THR A 444 -12.11 -4.21 29.17
N ASN A 445 -11.94 -3.14 28.38
CA ASN A 445 -11.99 -1.75 28.78
C ASN A 445 -13.12 -1.00 28.02
N SER A 446 -13.22 0.31 28.19
CA SER A 446 -14.33 1.11 27.66
C SER A 446 -14.35 1.13 26.14
N ALA A 447 -15.54 0.90 25.58
CA ALA A 447 -15.73 0.86 24.13
C ALA A 447 -15.70 2.27 23.51
N ILE A 448 -16.41 3.26 24.07
CA ILE A 448 -16.32 4.65 23.60
C ILE A 448 -16.22 5.59 24.79
N ILE A 449 -15.27 6.53 24.76
CA ILE A 449 -15.09 7.55 25.81
C ILE A 449 -15.06 8.95 25.19
N LEU A 450 -16.02 9.78 25.61
CA LEU A 450 -16.00 11.23 25.50
C LEU A 450 -15.45 11.78 26.80
N ASP A 451 -14.14 11.98 26.86
CA ASP A 451 -13.45 12.28 28.11
C ASP A 451 -13.51 13.77 28.48
N ASN A 452 -13.36 14.12 29.77
CA ASN A 452 -13.22 15.53 30.13
C ASN A 452 -11.84 16.05 29.72
N GLY A 453 -11.80 17.32 29.34
CA GLY A 453 -10.58 18.08 29.10
C GLY A 453 -9.99 18.67 30.39
N ASN A 454 -8.71 19.04 30.35
CA ASN A 454 -8.05 19.91 31.32
C ASN A 454 -7.68 21.27 30.72
N TYR A 455 -8.08 21.55 29.48
CA TYR A 455 -8.00 22.85 28.84
C TYR A 455 -9.25 23.11 28.00
N ASP A 456 -9.76 24.34 28.01
CA ASP A 456 -10.90 24.75 27.18
C ASP A 456 -10.42 25.71 26.09
N GLY A 457 -10.22 25.18 24.87
CA GLY A 457 -9.85 25.96 23.68
C GLY A 457 -11.02 26.72 23.05
N GLY A 458 -12.19 26.71 23.69
CA GLY A 458 -13.40 27.35 23.21
C GLY A 458 -14.13 26.56 22.13
N THR A 459 -15.37 27.00 21.84
CA THR A 459 -16.27 26.35 20.88
C THR A 459 -15.71 26.31 19.47
N GLY A 460 -14.84 27.26 19.10
CA GLY A 460 -14.18 27.29 17.79
C GLY A 460 -13.05 26.28 17.64
N GLY A 461 -12.39 25.84 18.73
CA GLY A 461 -11.24 24.93 18.67
C GLY A 461 -9.94 25.56 18.15
N TYR A 462 -9.93 26.85 17.84
CA TYR A 462 -8.75 27.57 17.33
C TYR A 462 -8.56 28.89 18.10
N PRO A 463 -8.20 28.83 19.40
CA PRO A 463 -7.91 30.03 20.17
C PRO A 463 -6.72 30.79 19.56
N SER A 464 -6.65 32.11 19.77
CA SER A 464 -5.52 32.91 19.29
C SER A 464 -4.25 32.58 20.09
N ASN A 465 -3.19 32.19 19.38
CA ASN A 465 -1.84 31.95 19.93
C ASN A 465 -1.80 31.00 21.15
N PRO A 466 -2.28 29.74 21.04
CA PRO A 466 -2.20 28.79 22.14
C PRO A 466 -0.73 28.55 22.53
N SER A 467 -0.47 28.46 23.83
CA SER A 467 0.86 28.14 24.33
C SER A 467 1.23 26.68 24.01
N LYS A 468 2.52 26.35 24.13
CA LYS A 468 2.99 24.96 23.95
C LYS A 468 2.36 24.01 24.98
N ASP A 469 2.02 24.48 26.16
CA ASP A 469 1.40 23.64 27.20
C ASP A 469 -0.10 23.48 26.95
N ASP A 470 -0.77 24.53 26.43
CA ASP A 470 -2.15 24.42 25.95
C ASP A 470 -2.25 23.34 24.87
N LEU A 471 -1.34 23.32 23.89
CA LEU A 471 -1.31 22.32 22.82
C LEU A 471 -1.06 20.88 23.32
N LYS A 472 -0.39 20.68 24.47
CA LYS A 472 -0.17 19.35 25.09
C LYS A 472 -1.36 18.89 25.92
N ALA A 473 -2.25 19.80 26.31
CA ALA A 473 -3.39 19.50 27.14
C ALA A 473 -4.39 18.56 26.44
N GLN A 474 -5.30 18.00 27.22
CA GLN A 474 -6.51 17.35 26.74
C GLN A 474 -7.60 18.41 26.59
N TRP A 475 -7.98 18.69 25.34
CA TRP A 475 -8.94 19.76 25.08
C TRP A 475 -10.35 19.31 25.36
N ARG A 476 -11.15 20.23 25.93
CA ARG A 476 -12.59 20.05 26.13
C ARG A 476 -13.25 19.62 24.83
N ILE A 477 -14.24 18.75 24.95
CA ILE A 477 -15.01 18.29 23.80
C ILE A 477 -16.18 19.23 23.54
N TYR A 478 -16.32 19.66 22.29
CA TYR A 478 -17.51 20.36 21.78
C TYR A 478 -18.09 19.60 20.59
N ARG A 479 -19.42 19.44 20.56
CA ARG A 479 -20.18 18.97 19.38
C ARG A 479 -19.73 17.63 18.80
N ALA A 480 -19.21 16.74 19.64
CA ALA A 480 -18.95 15.37 19.22
C ALA A 480 -20.27 14.64 18.92
N GLN A 481 -20.28 13.81 17.88
CA GLN A 481 -21.44 13.03 17.46
C GLN A 481 -21.09 11.54 17.49
N VAL A 482 -21.66 10.80 18.43
CA VAL A 482 -21.51 9.35 18.60
C VAL A 482 -22.80 8.68 18.14
N VAL A 483 -22.81 8.17 16.91
CA VAL A 483 -24.05 7.83 16.21
C VAL A 483 -23.99 6.42 15.63
N ASN A 484 -25.02 5.59 15.79
CA ASN A 484 -25.11 4.32 15.08
C ASN A 484 -23.92 3.36 15.34
N ASN A 485 -23.39 3.29 16.57
CA ASN A 485 -22.38 2.29 16.92
C ASN A 485 -23.04 1.07 17.58
N THR A 486 -22.43 -0.12 17.44
CA THR A 486 -22.88 -1.36 18.11
C THR A 486 -21.78 -1.86 19.03
N ILE A 487 -22.10 -2.02 20.31
CA ILE A 487 -21.20 -2.53 21.36
C ILE A 487 -21.83 -3.78 21.98
N VAL A 488 -21.11 -4.90 22.01
CA VAL A 488 -21.63 -6.19 22.49
C VAL A 488 -20.64 -6.87 23.42
N ASN A 489 -21.13 -7.45 24.51
CA ASN A 489 -20.34 -8.24 25.46
C ASN A 489 -19.06 -7.56 26.00
N SER A 490 -19.04 -6.23 26.03
CA SER A 490 -17.89 -5.45 26.54
C SER A 490 -18.09 -5.05 28.00
N THR A 491 -17.01 -4.77 28.74
CA THR A 491 -17.09 -4.40 30.16
C THR A 491 -17.85 -3.09 30.38
N THR A 492 -17.60 -2.09 29.53
CA THR A 492 -18.22 -0.75 29.61
C THR A 492 -18.60 -0.30 28.20
N GLY A 493 -19.80 0.26 28.04
CA GLY A 493 -20.27 0.78 26.76
C GLY A 493 -19.74 2.18 26.46
N ILE A 494 -20.64 3.17 26.44
CA ILE A 494 -20.33 4.56 26.13
C ILE A 494 -20.18 5.36 27.42
N VAL A 495 -19.04 6.04 27.59
CA VAL A 495 -18.75 6.92 28.72
C VAL A 495 -18.78 8.37 28.25
N VAL A 496 -19.54 9.20 28.95
CA VAL A 496 -19.60 10.65 28.73
C VAL A 496 -19.15 11.38 29.99
N GLY A 497 -18.06 12.11 29.84
CA GLY A 497 -17.57 13.08 30.81
C GLY A 497 -16.78 12.49 31.98
N SER A 498 -15.63 11.85 31.73
CA SER A 498 -14.78 11.23 32.77
C SER A 498 -13.55 12.07 33.19
N GLY A 499 -13.05 11.88 34.41
CA GLY A 499 -11.64 12.09 34.80
C GLY A 499 -11.08 13.50 34.99
N LYS A 500 -11.59 14.56 34.33
CA LYS A 500 -10.99 15.92 34.36
C LYS A 500 -12.02 17.04 34.55
N ALA A 501 -11.58 18.31 34.54
CA ALA A 501 -12.39 19.46 34.94
C ALA A 501 -13.44 19.91 33.89
N PHE A 502 -13.12 19.87 32.60
CA PHE A 502 -13.97 20.44 31.55
C PHE A 502 -14.79 19.36 30.86
N THR A 503 -16.10 19.32 31.17
CA THR A 503 -17.03 18.32 30.62
C THR A 503 -17.37 18.54 29.14
N PRO A 504 -17.70 17.49 28.39
CA PRO A 504 -18.22 17.61 27.03
C PRO A 504 -19.43 18.54 26.93
N VAL A 505 -19.50 19.32 25.85
CA VAL A 505 -20.57 20.29 25.57
C VAL A 505 -21.15 20.07 24.18
N ASP A 506 -22.47 20.27 24.07
CA ASP A 506 -23.24 20.24 22.81
C ASP A 506 -23.05 18.95 22.00
N SER A 507 -22.68 17.86 22.68
CA SER A 507 -22.41 16.57 22.06
C SER A 507 -23.70 15.76 21.91
N ARG A 508 -23.66 14.74 21.07
CA ARG A 508 -24.79 13.84 20.80
C ARG A 508 -24.36 12.39 20.92
N VAL A 509 -25.16 11.60 21.63
CA VAL A 509 -25.07 10.15 21.67
C VAL A 509 -26.39 9.61 21.16
N ALA A 510 -26.43 9.15 19.91
CA ALA A 510 -27.67 8.82 19.22
C ALA A 510 -27.65 7.48 18.52
N ASN A 511 -28.77 6.77 18.52
CA ASN A 511 -28.98 5.56 17.70
C ASN A 511 -27.93 4.46 17.92
N ASN A 512 -27.26 4.42 19.07
CA ASN A 512 -26.29 3.37 19.37
C ASN A 512 -27.00 2.14 19.97
N ILE A 513 -26.44 0.95 19.78
CA ILE A 513 -26.80 -0.26 20.51
C ILE A 513 -25.67 -0.60 21.47
N VAL A 514 -25.99 -0.76 22.76
CA VAL A 514 -25.09 -1.37 23.74
C VAL A 514 -25.78 -2.56 24.39
N LYS A 515 -25.25 -3.76 24.14
CA LYS A 515 -25.78 -5.04 24.65
C LYS A 515 -24.68 -5.80 25.39
N ASN A 516 -24.49 -5.48 26.67
CA ASN A 516 -23.52 -6.16 27.54
C ASN A 516 -24.24 -6.85 28.69
N SER A 517 -23.68 -7.91 29.25
CA SER A 517 -24.25 -8.62 30.41
C SER A 517 -23.88 -7.99 31.76
N SER A 518 -22.98 -7.02 31.78
CA SER A 518 -22.46 -6.36 32.99
C SER A 518 -22.07 -4.91 32.71
N GLY A 519 -21.74 -4.19 33.78
CA GLY A 519 -21.30 -2.80 33.69
C GLY A 519 -22.43 -1.80 33.42
N ILE A 520 -22.05 -0.54 33.27
CA ILE A 520 -22.96 0.54 32.89
C ILE A 520 -22.86 0.71 31.37
N LEU A 521 -24.00 0.56 30.67
CA LEU A 521 -24.04 0.57 29.21
C LEU A 521 -23.85 1.99 28.65
N TYR A 522 -24.53 2.97 29.23
CA TYR A 522 -24.39 4.40 28.96
C TYR A 522 -24.07 5.13 30.26
N ASN A 523 -22.79 5.39 30.48
CA ASN A 523 -22.25 5.97 31.71
C ASN A 523 -21.99 7.47 31.53
N GLU A 524 -22.90 8.31 32.03
CA GLU A 524 -22.69 9.75 32.13
C GLU A 524 -21.99 10.06 33.46
N ALA A 525 -20.65 10.02 33.44
CA ALA A 525 -19.80 10.14 34.61
C ALA A 525 -19.76 11.57 35.20
N ALA A 526 -20.08 12.59 34.40
CA ALA A 526 -20.28 13.96 34.83
C ALA A 526 -21.53 14.55 34.18
N ALA A 527 -22.15 15.54 34.83
CA ALA A 527 -23.30 16.22 34.23
C ALA A 527 -22.88 16.99 32.97
N THR A 528 -23.58 16.75 31.86
CA THR A 528 -23.36 17.42 30.58
C THR A 528 -24.69 17.89 29.99
N ASN A 529 -24.64 18.70 28.93
CA ASN A 529 -25.81 18.97 28.08
C ASN A 529 -25.84 18.05 26.83
N THR A 530 -25.16 16.90 26.91
CA THR A 530 -25.15 15.91 25.82
C THR A 530 -26.56 15.40 25.56
N VAL A 531 -26.98 15.45 24.30
CA VAL A 531 -28.27 14.93 23.86
C VAL A 531 -28.15 13.41 23.70
N PHE A 532 -29.08 12.68 24.31
CA PHE A 532 -29.27 11.25 24.11
C PHE A 532 -30.57 11.03 23.34
N GLU A 533 -30.55 10.28 22.25
CA GLU A 533 -31.78 9.97 21.49
C GLU A 533 -31.67 8.64 20.72
N GLY A 534 -32.75 7.86 20.67
CA GLY A 534 -32.81 6.65 19.84
C GLY A 534 -31.83 5.54 20.22
N ASN A 535 -31.17 5.61 21.39
CA ASN A 535 -30.24 4.57 21.83
C ASN A 535 -30.99 3.34 22.35
N ILE A 536 -30.35 2.17 22.29
CA ILE A 536 -30.86 0.92 22.85
C ILE A 536 -29.81 0.33 23.80
N GLY A 537 -30.20 0.11 25.05
CA GLY A 537 -29.37 -0.58 26.06
C GLY A 537 -30.04 -1.88 26.52
N PHE A 538 -29.28 -2.97 26.67
CA PHE A 538 -29.82 -4.23 27.21
C PHE A 538 -28.77 -5.09 27.93
N GLY A 539 -29.21 -5.82 28.96
CA GLY A 539 -28.43 -6.84 29.67
C GLY A 539 -27.75 -6.37 30.96
N GLY A 540 -27.12 -5.20 30.94
CA GLY A 540 -26.45 -4.58 32.10
C GLY A 540 -27.23 -3.43 32.72
N THR A 541 -26.57 -2.62 33.55
CA THR A 541 -27.13 -1.35 34.04
C THR A 541 -27.22 -0.38 32.88
N VAL A 542 -28.42 -0.17 32.34
CA VAL A 542 -28.62 0.63 31.11
C VAL A 542 -27.97 2.00 31.22
N THR A 543 -28.14 2.68 32.34
CA THR A 543 -27.53 3.99 32.57
C THR A 543 -27.42 4.29 34.07
N ASN A 544 -26.46 5.13 34.44
CA ASN A 544 -26.28 5.66 35.79
C ASN A 544 -27.09 6.94 36.05
N LYS A 545 -27.83 7.45 35.05
CA LYS A 545 -28.70 8.62 35.15
C LYS A 545 -30.11 8.24 34.69
N GLY A 546 -31.14 8.87 35.24
CA GLY A 546 -32.51 8.64 34.75
C GLY A 546 -32.63 9.10 33.30
N ARG A 547 -33.03 8.18 32.40
CA ARG A 547 -33.24 8.45 30.97
C ARG A 547 -34.59 7.86 30.54
N THR A 548 -35.28 8.59 29.69
CA THR A 548 -36.54 8.15 29.06
C THR A 548 -36.26 7.08 28.00
N SER A 549 -37.29 6.35 27.59
CA SER A 549 -37.17 5.38 26.48
C SER A 549 -36.82 6.03 25.14
N ALA A 550 -37.20 7.30 24.93
CA ALA A 550 -36.82 8.04 23.73
C ALA A 550 -35.32 8.38 23.70
N GLU A 551 -34.70 8.54 24.88
CA GLU A 551 -33.26 8.79 25.01
C GLU A 551 -32.46 7.48 24.95
N ILE A 552 -32.82 6.52 25.81
CA ILE A 552 -32.21 5.19 25.91
C ILE A 552 -33.31 4.15 26.20
N TRP A 553 -33.63 3.34 25.20
CA TRP A 553 -34.63 2.29 25.32
C TRP A 553 -34.03 1.02 25.92
N ASN A 554 -34.49 0.65 27.11
CA ASN A 554 -34.17 -0.64 27.71
C ASN A 554 -34.92 -1.76 26.98
N LYS A 555 -34.32 -2.31 25.93
CA LYS A 555 -34.96 -3.31 25.07
C LYS A 555 -33.91 -4.24 24.48
N ASN A 556 -34.19 -5.55 24.49
CA ASN A 556 -33.33 -6.51 23.81
C ASN A 556 -33.31 -6.22 22.30
N PRO A 557 -32.15 -5.89 21.69
CA PRO A 557 -32.05 -5.63 20.26
C PRO A 557 -32.21 -6.89 19.40
N LEU A 558 -32.33 -8.08 19.98
CA LEU A 558 -32.47 -9.35 19.26
C LEU A 558 -31.39 -9.53 18.18
N LEU A 559 -30.13 -9.44 18.59
CA LEU A 559 -28.99 -9.70 17.72
C LEU A 559 -28.87 -11.21 17.42
N THR A 560 -28.38 -11.52 16.22
CA THR A 560 -28.07 -12.87 15.75
C THR A 560 -26.69 -12.91 15.10
N VAL A 561 -26.06 -14.09 15.04
CA VAL A 561 -24.70 -14.22 14.49
C VAL A 561 -24.77 -14.38 12.98
N VAL A 562 -24.09 -13.49 12.25
CA VAL A 562 -23.90 -13.55 10.80
C VAL A 562 -22.43 -13.33 10.51
N GLN A 563 -21.77 -14.32 9.89
CA GLN A 563 -20.32 -14.30 9.59
C GLN A 563 -19.44 -13.94 10.80
N GLY A 564 -19.83 -14.41 12.00
CA GLY A 564 -19.09 -14.17 13.24
C GLY A 564 -19.40 -12.84 13.94
N LEU A 565 -20.25 -11.98 13.37
CA LEU A 565 -20.67 -10.70 13.97
C LEU A 565 -22.11 -10.74 14.48
N GLN A 566 -22.40 -9.94 15.51
CA GLN A 566 -23.73 -9.77 16.09
C GLN A 566 -24.52 -8.72 15.30
N LYS A 567 -25.37 -9.18 14.38
CA LYS A 567 -26.22 -8.34 13.51
C LYS A 567 -27.68 -8.36 13.93
N LEU A 568 -28.49 -7.44 13.41
CA LEU A 568 -29.91 -7.39 13.72
C LEU A 568 -30.64 -8.64 13.19
N SER A 569 -31.47 -9.29 14.01
CA SER A 569 -32.41 -10.28 13.50
C SER A 569 -33.56 -9.62 12.74
N ALA A 570 -34.29 -10.39 11.92
CA ALA A 570 -35.46 -9.90 11.19
C ALA A 570 -36.61 -9.38 12.09
N SER A 571 -36.62 -9.77 13.38
CA SER A 571 -37.58 -9.29 14.38
C SER A 571 -37.02 -8.19 15.28
N SER A 572 -35.83 -7.67 14.98
CA SER A 572 -35.17 -6.72 15.86
C SER A 572 -36.00 -5.44 16.04
N PRO A 573 -36.19 -4.98 17.29
CA PRO A 573 -36.84 -3.70 17.55
C PRO A 573 -35.97 -2.50 17.16
N ALA A 574 -34.71 -2.70 16.79
CA ALA A 574 -33.81 -1.65 16.31
C ALA A 574 -34.08 -1.24 14.86
N ILE A 575 -34.82 -2.06 14.11
CA ILE A 575 -35.12 -1.81 12.70
C ILE A 575 -35.98 -0.55 12.56
N ASN A 576 -35.56 0.38 11.71
CA ASN A 576 -36.15 1.70 11.48
C ASN A 576 -36.33 2.54 12.76
N TYR A 577 -35.58 2.23 13.84
CA TYR A 577 -35.78 2.85 15.14
C TYR A 577 -35.10 4.22 15.26
N ALA A 578 -34.07 4.48 14.45
CA ALA A 578 -33.21 5.64 14.60
C ALA A 578 -34.00 6.96 14.66
N LYS A 579 -33.47 7.90 15.45
CA LYS A 579 -34.00 9.24 15.71
C LYS A 579 -33.03 10.31 15.21
N GLY A 580 -33.54 11.52 15.05
CA GLY A 580 -32.76 12.66 14.55
C GLY A 580 -32.40 12.54 13.06
N SER A 581 -31.56 13.45 12.60
CA SER A 581 -31.06 13.48 11.21
C SER A 581 -29.55 13.61 11.22
N TYR A 582 -28.87 12.64 10.62
CA TYR A 582 -27.42 12.50 10.62
C TYR A 582 -26.91 12.22 9.19
N PRO A 583 -26.86 13.25 8.32
CA PRO A 583 -26.63 13.07 6.88
C PRO A 583 -25.25 12.54 6.49
N PHE A 584 -24.31 12.47 7.45
CA PHE A 584 -23.00 11.84 7.24
C PHE A 584 -23.03 10.32 7.43
N VAL A 585 -24.12 9.74 7.93
CA VAL A 585 -24.31 8.28 8.05
C VAL A 585 -25.04 7.81 6.79
N GLN A 586 -24.29 7.49 5.73
CA GLN A 586 -24.83 7.12 4.41
C GLN A 586 -24.92 5.61 4.20
N GLU A 587 -23.90 4.90 4.67
CA GLU A 587 -23.81 3.44 4.64
C GLU A 587 -23.79 2.92 6.09
N ASP A 588 -23.84 1.61 6.27
CA ASP A 588 -23.68 0.92 7.54
C ASP A 588 -22.26 0.36 7.72
N MET A 589 -22.03 -0.50 8.71
CA MET A 589 -20.72 -1.10 8.96
C MET A 589 -20.27 -2.08 7.86
N ASP A 590 -21.21 -2.62 7.09
CA ASP A 590 -20.99 -3.61 6.03
C ASP A 590 -20.83 -2.97 4.64
N GLY A 591 -21.04 -1.64 4.56
CA GLY A 591 -21.01 -0.87 3.31
C GLY A 591 -22.36 -0.87 2.58
N GLU A 592 -23.45 -1.22 3.26
CA GLU A 592 -24.79 -1.21 2.71
C GLU A 592 -25.41 0.18 2.88
N THR A 593 -26.07 0.70 1.84
CA THR A 593 -26.75 1.99 1.90
C THR A 593 -27.89 1.95 2.91
N ARG A 594 -27.96 2.97 3.78
CA ARG A 594 -29.07 3.10 4.72
C ARG A 594 -30.30 3.70 4.05
N SER A 595 -31.47 3.20 4.42
CA SER A 595 -32.75 3.71 3.92
C SER A 595 -33.48 4.51 5.00
N VAL A 596 -34.27 3.84 5.82
CA VAL A 596 -34.75 4.37 7.10
C VAL A 596 -33.84 3.77 8.18
N ASN A 597 -32.94 4.59 8.71
CA ASN A 597 -31.85 4.08 9.54
C ASN A 597 -32.33 3.20 10.70
N ASP A 598 -31.69 2.05 10.82
CA ASP A 598 -31.74 1.23 12.02
C ASP A 598 -30.93 1.88 13.15
N ALA A 599 -31.18 1.50 14.40
CA ALA A 599 -30.25 1.77 15.48
C ALA A 599 -29.10 0.76 15.45
N GLY A 600 -27.88 1.22 15.77
CA GLY A 600 -26.66 0.42 15.71
C GLY A 600 -25.91 0.56 14.39
N ALA A 601 -24.80 -0.16 14.32
CA ALA A 601 -23.84 -0.12 13.21
C ALA A 601 -24.29 -0.90 11.96
N ASP A 602 -25.15 -1.89 12.15
CA ASP A 602 -25.78 -2.71 11.10
C ASP A 602 -27.05 -2.01 10.57
N GLU A 603 -27.26 -2.03 9.26
CA GLU A 603 -28.56 -1.77 8.63
C GLU A 603 -29.11 -3.12 8.16
N ARG A 604 -30.24 -3.54 8.70
CA ARG A 604 -30.73 -4.90 8.53
C ARG A 604 -31.05 -5.21 7.07
N SER A 605 -30.15 -5.90 6.40
CA SER A 605 -30.34 -6.40 5.04
C SER A 605 -30.50 -7.92 4.97
N SER A 606 -31.03 -8.42 3.86
CA SER A 606 -30.98 -9.86 3.53
C SER A 606 -29.69 -10.26 2.81
N ALA A 607 -28.68 -9.39 2.76
CA ALA A 607 -27.43 -9.67 2.08
C ALA A 607 -26.66 -10.79 2.80
N SER A 608 -25.94 -11.58 2.01
CA SER A 608 -25.05 -12.65 2.49
C SER A 608 -23.59 -12.40 2.14
N SER A 609 -23.31 -11.25 1.52
CA SER A 609 -21.98 -10.78 1.11
C SER A 609 -21.93 -9.30 1.45
N PHE A 610 -20.86 -8.89 2.12
CA PHE A 610 -20.67 -7.54 2.61
C PHE A 610 -19.42 -6.95 1.97
N THR A 611 -19.44 -5.65 1.68
CA THR A 611 -18.29 -4.94 1.10
C THR A 611 -17.22 -4.73 2.17
N ASN A 612 -17.66 -4.41 3.37
CA ASN A 612 -16.82 -4.24 4.54
C ASN A 612 -17.05 -5.38 5.52
N HIS A 613 -15.98 -5.88 6.11
CA HIS A 613 -15.98 -6.94 7.11
C HIS A 613 -14.67 -6.87 7.93
N PRO A 614 -14.59 -7.56 9.08
CA PRO A 614 -13.33 -7.67 9.80
C PRO A 614 -12.26 -8.32 8.93
N LEU A 615 -11.16 -7.61 8.75
CA LEU A 615 -10.05 -8.03 7.92
C LEU A 615 -9.31 -9.21 8.55
N THR A 616 -8.90 -10.13 7.70
CA THR A 616 -8.01 -11.23 8.04
C THR A 616 -6.59 -10.97 7.54
N GLN A 617 -5.62 -11.72 8.05
CA GLN A 617 -4.23 -11.60 7.59
C GLN A 617 -4.06 -11.85 6.08
N ALA A 618 -4.95 -12.64 5.46
CA ALA A 618 -4.90 -12.91 4.01
C ALA A 618 -5.26 -11.70 3.14
N GLU A 619 -5.86 -10.66 3.73
CA GLU A 619 -6.39 -9.49 3.03
C GLU A 619 -5.52 -8.25 3.24
N VAL A 620 -4.48 -8.37 4.05
CA VAL A 620 -3.54 -7.29 4.38
C VAL A 620 -2.10 -7.74 4.22
N GLY A 621 -1.18 -6.79 4.25
CA GLY A 621 0.25 -7.06 4.14
C GLY A 621 0.70 -7.40 2.71
N PRO A 622 1.96 -7.85 2.55
CA PRO A 622 2.63 -7.85 1.26
C PRO A 622 2.03 -8.77 0.20
N ASP A 623 1.33 -9.82 0.64
CA ASP A 623 0.76 -10.85 -0.22
C ASP A 623 -0.74 -10.65 -0.47
N ALA A 624 -1.35 -9.64 0.14
CA ALA A 624 -2.74 -9.28 -0.14
C ALA A 624 -2.96 -8.93 -1.63
N PRO A 625 -4.15 -9.22 -2.19
CA PRO A 625 -4.49 -8.90 -3.57
C PRO A 625 -4.17 -7.47 -4.02
#